data_AF-A0AAE2XUD9-F1
#
_entry.id   AF-A0AAE2XUD9-F1
#
_cell.length_a   1.000
_cell.length_b   1.000
_cell.length_c   1.000
_cell.angle_alpha   90.00
_cell.angle_beta   90.00
_cell.angle_gamma   90.00
#
_symmetry.space_group_name_H-M   'P 1'
#
loop_
_entity.id
_entity.type
_entity.pdbx_description
1 polymer ?
#
loop_
_entity_poly.entity_id
_entity_poly.type
_entity_poly.pdbx_seq_one_letter_code
_entity_poly.pdbx_strand_id
1 'polypeptide(L)'
;MDEYAVKVLKKLKDGGARFGELRQVVRNPRTLSKKLKMLRSEGLVFHEKGFYRLSDKGKRAIRLLEDLESILSPGITLKNVERLPFIYADFLSKYCEILYEHFSQRLVGVLVFGSVAKGNWDKNSDIDLLVVVEGWNKPVWERTRELLKLRRRMRETPEFKKVIEHGYSTSIQHYPLDASEALNTHKIYIDACIDGIILYEKNGFLSKVLGEFREKLSKLGSKRVTTASGKTYWVLKQVDAGEVFEL
;
A
#
# COMPACT_ATOMS: atom_id res chain seq x y z
N MET A 1 -1.26 -13.57 -25.49
CA MET A 1 -1.59 -12.12 -25.57
C MET A 1 -0.31 -11.40 -25.96
N ASP A 2 -0.32 -10.49 -26.94
CA ASP A 2 0.91 -9.79 -27.35
C ASP A 2 1.25 -8.57 -26.47
N GLU A 3 2.48 -8.08 -26.61
CA GLU A 3 3.06 -6.99 -25.83
C GLU A 3 2.22 -5.70 -25.85
N TYR A 4 1.58 -5.35 -26.98
CA TYR A 4 0.77 -4.14 -27.08
C TYR A 4 -0.52 -4.26 -26.26
N ALA A 5 -1.15 -5.42 -26.27
CA ALA A 5 -2.32 -5.67 -25.44
C ALA A 5 -1.98 -5.61 -23.94
N VAL A 6 -0.82 -6.15 -23.54
CA VAL A 6 -0.33 -6.03 -22.16
C VAL A 6 -0.08 -4.58 -21.77
N LYS A 7 0.58 -3.79 -22.63
CA LYS A 7 0.81 -2.34 -22.41
C LYS A 7 -0.49 -1.55 -22.21
N VAL A 8 -1.54 -1.86 -23.00
CA VAL A 8 -2.87 -1.23 -22.83
C VAL A 8 -3.48 -1.61 -21.48
N LEU A 9 -3.48 -2.90 -21.12
CA LEU A 9 -4.03 -3.35 -19.85
C LEU A 9 -3.31 -2.71 -18.66
N LYS A 10 -1.97 -2.61 -18.69
CA LYS A 10 -1.18 -1.94 -17.65
C LYS A 10 -1.54 -0.47 -17.52
N LYS A 11 -1.69 0.25 -18.64
CA LYS A 11 -2.09 1.68 -18.61
C LYS A 11 -3.50 1.89 -18.03
N LEU A 12 -4.37 0.90 -18.14
CA LEU A 12 -5.72 0.92 -17.58
C LEU A 12 -5.80 0.46 -16.12
N LYS A 13 -4.68 0.02 -15.52
CA LYS A 13 -4.63 -0.40 -14.10
C LYS A 13 -4.88 0.79 -13.17
N ASP A 14 -4.29 1.94 -13.47
CA ASP A 14 -4.34 3.15 -12.63
C ASP A 14 -5.65 3.94 -12.81
N GLY A 15 -6.62 3.40 -13.55
CA GLY A 15 -7.91 4.02 -13.81
C GLY A 15 -8.37 3.85 -15.26
N GLY A 16 -9.48 4.51 -15.59
CA GLY A 16 -9.94 4.55 -16.98
C GLY A 16 -9.13 5.54 -17.82
N ALA A 17 -8.92 5.23 -19.10
CA ALA A 17 -8.22 6.12 -20.04
C ALA A 17 -9.02 6.34 -21.31
N ARG A 18 -8.89 7.55 -21.88
CA ARG A 18 -9.40 7.87 -23.22
C ARG A 18 -8.50 7.28 -24.30
N PHE A 19 -9.03 7.12 -25.50
CA PHE A 19 -8.26 6.61 -26.64
C PHE A 19 -6.97 7.42 -26.89
N GLY A 20 -7.06 8.76 -26.80
CA GLY A 20 -5.90 9.64 -26.98
C GLY A 20 -4.77 9.41 -25.98
N GLU A 21 -5.11 9.11 -24.72
CA GLU A 21 -4.13 8.83 -23.66
C GLU A 21 -3.45 7.48 -23.87
N LEU A 22 -4.20 6.48 -24.35
CA LEU A 22 -3.65 5.16 -24.69
C LEU A 22 -2.67 5.18 -25.87
N ARG A 23 -2.66 6.25 -26.68
CA ARG A 23 -1.65 6.42 -27.73
C ARG A 23 -0.23 6.65 -27.19
N GLN A 24 -0.10 7.04 -25.93
CA GLN A 24 1.20 7.16 -25.27
C GLN A 24 1.88 5.79 -25.15
N VAL A 25 1.10 4.71 -24.98
CA VAL A 25 1.62 3.33 -24.85
C VAL A 25 1.57 2.54 -26.16
N VAL A 26 0.59 2.84 -27.05
CA VAL A 26 0.50 2.26 -28.40
C VAL A 26 0.30 3.37 -29.43
N ARG A 27 1.41 3.85 -30.01
CA ARG A 27 1.43 5.05 -30.86
C ARG A 27 0.57 4.94 -32.13
N ASN A 28 0.55 3.76 -32.77
CA ASN A 28 -0.21 3.52 -34.01
C ASN A 28 -1.72 3.35 -33.71
N PRO A 29 -2.59 4.25 -34.20
CA PRO A 29 -4.03 4.21 -33.91
C PRO A 29 -4.73 2.94 -34.39
N ARG A 30 -4.35 2.40 -35.56
CA ARG A 30 -4.97 1.18 -36.10
C ARG A 30 -4.64 -0.04 -35.24
N THR A 31 -3.38 -0.14 -34.80
CA THR A 31 -2.95 -1.16 -33.85
C THR A 31 -3.72 -1.04 -32.54
N LEU A 32 -3.79 0.16 -31.96
CA LEU A 32 -4.52 0.40 -30.71
C LEU A 32 -6.00 0.01 -30.83
N SER A 33 -6.69 0.42 -31.90
CA SER A 33 -8.08 0.04 -32.15
C SER A 33 -8.26 -1.47 -32.27
N LYS A 34 -7.35 -2.17 -32.95
CA LYS A 34 -7.40 -3.64 -33.08
C LYS A 34 -7.21 -4.32 -31.72
N LYS A 35 -6.28 -3.84 -30.88
CA LYS A 35 -6.04 -4.39 -29.54
C LYS A 35 -7.21 -4.11 -28.60
N LEU A 36 -7.78 -2.91 -28.62
CA LEU A 36 -8.96 -2.58 -27.82
C LEU A 36 -10.18 -3.41 -28.24
N LYS A 37 -10.39 -3.65 -29.54
CA LYS A 37 -11.46 -4.55 -30.01
C LYS A 37 -11.26 -5.98 -29.49
N MET A 38 -10.04 -6.51 -29.58
CA MET A 38 -9.69 -7.84 -29.05
C MET A 38 -9.87 -7.92 -27.52
N LEU A 39 -9.34 -6.96 -26.76
CA LEU A 39 -9.46 -6.96 -25.30
C LEU A 39 -10.92 -6.86 -24.84
N ARG A 40 -11.77 -6.17 -25.61
CA ARG A 40 -13.22 -6.12 -25.38
C ARG A 40 -13.91 -7.44 -25.71
N SER A 41 -13.57 -8.09 -26.83
CA SER A 41 -14.17 -9.40 -27.18
C SER A 41 -13.79 -10.49 -26.18
N GLU A 42 -12.59 -10.40 -25.59
CA GLU A 42 -12.15 -11.28 -24.50
C GLU A 42 -12.76 -10.94 -23.12
N GLY A 43 -13.54 -9.86 -23.04
CA GLY A 43 -14.17 -9.40 -21.80
C GLY A 43 -13.20 -8.83 -20.76
N LEU A 44 -11.98 -8.45 -21.15
CA LEU A 44 -10.97 -7.88 -20.25
C LEU A 44 -11.11 -6.37 -20.08
N VAL A 45 -11.63 -5.69 -21.10
CA VAL A 45 -11.83 -4.24 -21.12
C VAL A 45 -13.27 -3.94 -21.51
N PHE A 46 -13.85 -2.89 -20.93
CA PHE A 46 -15.10 -2.30 -21.38
C PHE A 46 -14.91 -0.81 -21.71
N HIS A 47 -15.87 -0.23 -22.42
CA HIS A 47 -15.85 1.18 -22.77
C HIS A 47 -17.14 1.84 -22.30
N GLU A 48 -17.02 2.88 -21.47
CA GLU A 48 -18.15 3.58 -20.88
C GLU A 48 -17.85 5.06 -20.73
N LYS A 49 -18.80 5.91 -21.15
CA LYS A 49 -18.71 7.39 -21.05
C LYS A 49 -17.41 7.97 -21.63
N GLY A 50 -16.91 7.38 -22.72
CA GLY A 50 -15.70 7.83 -23.42
C GLY A 50 -14.37 7.31 -22.85
N PHE A 51 -14.41 6.42 -21.86
CA PHE A 51 -13.23 5.83 -21.24
C PHE A 51 -13.20 4.33 -21.41
N TYR A 52 -12.02 3.78 -21.67
CA TYR A 52 -11.75 2.35 -21.56
C TYR A 52 -11.39 2.03 -20.11
N ARG A 53 -11.89 0.92 -19.58
CA ARG A 53 -11.65 0.46 -18.20
C ARG A 53 -11.46 -1.05 -18.15
N LEU A 54 -10.69 -1.53 -17.17
CA LEU A 54 -10.58 -2.96 -16.90
C LEU A 54 -11.89 -3.50 -16.31
N SER A 55 -12.39 -4.60 -16.85
CA SER A 55 -13.39 -5.42 -16.17
C SER A 55 -12.77 -6.14 -14.97
N ASP A 56 -13.55 -6.84 -14.14
CA ASP A 56 -12.99 -7.64 -13.05
C ASP A 56 -12.11 -8.80 -13.56
N LYS A 57 -12.45 -9.36 -14.73
CA LYS A 57 -11.60 -10.33 -15.45
C LYS A 57 -10.28 -9.67 -15.88
N GLY A 58 -10.33 -8.44 -16.40
CA GLY A 58 -9.15 -7.64 -16.77
C GLY A 58 -8.24 -7.34 -15.58
N LYS A 59 -8.82 -6.90 -14.46
CA LYS A 59 -8.09 -6.69 -13.20
C LYS A 59 -7.43 -7.97 -12.70
N ARG A 60 -8.11 -9.12 -12.79
CA ARG A 60 -7.52 -10.43 -12.43
C ARG A 60 -6.34 -10.79 -13.35
N ALA A 61 -6.48 -10.57 -14.66
CA ALA A 61 -5.42 -10.86 -15.62
C ALA A 61 -4.16 -10.03 -15.35
N ILE A 62 -4.30 -8.73 -15.06
CA ILE A 62 -3.17 -7.87 -14.69
C ILE A 62 -2.47 -8.34 -13.43
N ARG A 63 -3.23 -8.70 -12.38
CA ARG A 63 -2.64 -9.23 -11.13
C ARG A 63 -1.77 -10.45 -11.38
N LEU A 64 -2.24 -11.42 -12.18
CA LEU A 64 -1.45 -12.60 -12.53
C LEU A 64 -0.18 -12.27 -13.32
N LEU A 65 -0.25 -11.25 -14.18
CA LEU A 65 0.88 -10.79 -14.97
C LEU A 65 1.95 -10.14 -14.09
N GLU A 66 1.53 -9.35 -13.11
CA GLU A 66 2.42 -8.73 -12.11
C GLU A 66 3.03 -9.76 -11.18
N ASP A 67 2.24 -10.74 -10.73
CA ASP A 67 2.75 -11.87 -9.95
C ASP A 67 3.84 -12.61 -10.76
N LEU A 68 3.61 -12.88 -12.04
CA LEU A 68 4.62 -13.51 -12.92
C LEU A 68 5.87 -12.64 -13.10
N GLU A 69 5.71 -11.33 -13.36
CA GLU A 69 6.84 -10.41 -13.49
C GLU A 69 7.68 -10.35 -12.21
N SER A 70 7.04 -10.39 -11.04
CA SER A 70 7.72 -10.40 -9.74
C SER A 70 8.50 -11.69 -9.48
N ILE A 71 8.08 -12.81 -10.09
CA ILE A 71 8.81 -14.08 -10.08
C ILE A 71 10.02 -14.00 -11.03
N LEU A 72 9.85 -13.38 -12.21
CA LEU A 72 10.89 -13.31 -13.25
C LEU A 72 11.94 -12.21 -13.00
N SER A 73 11.60 -11.16 -12.26
CA SER A 73 12.47 -10.03 -11.92
C SER A 73 12.30 -9.71 -10.44
N PRO A 74 13.07 -10.36 -9.55
CA PRO A 74 12.94 -10.16 -8.12
C PRO A 74 13.40 -8.74 -7.75
N GLY A 75 12.44 -7.84 -7.59
CA GLY A 75 12.64 -6.47 -7.15
C GLY A 75 11.35 -5.93 -6.55
N ILE A 76 11.46 -5.29 -5.39
CA ILE A 76 10.32 -4.62 -4.78
C ILE A 76 10.06 -3.30 -5.51
N THR A 77 8.82 -3.08 -5.96
CA THR A 77 8.40 -1.75 -6.43
C THR A 77 7.79 -0.99 -5.27
N LEU A 78 8.48 0.05 -4.81
CA LEU A 78 8.01 0.90 -3.72
C LEU A 78 7.03 1.97 -4.22
N LYS A 79 6.15 2.41 -3.33
CA LYS A 79 5.14 3.45 -3.59
C LYS A 79 5.29 4.56 -2.56
N ASN A 80 4.90 5.78 -2.91
CA ASN A 80 4.76 6.91 -1.99
C ASN A 80 6.01 7.24 -1.15
N VAL A 81 7.20 6.86 -1.60
CA VAL A 81 8.46 7.13 -0.87
C VAL A 81 8.70 8.63 -0.77
N GLU A 82 8.26 9.39 -1.77
CA GLU A 82 8.29 10.86 -1.80
C GLU A 82 7.45 11.53 -0.70
N ARG A 83 6.54 10.79 -0.05
CA ARG A 83 5.76 11.28 1.09
C ARG A 83 6.49 11.09 2.43
N LEU A 84 7.58 10.34 2.46
CA LEU A 84 8.39 10.18 3.67
C LEU A 84 9.29 11.39 3.90
N PRO A 85 9.65 11.67 5.17
CA PRO A 85 10.78 12.56 5.45
C PRO A 85 12.03 12.10 4.70
N PHE A 86 12.74 13.05 4.09
CA PHE A 86 13.93 12.77 3.28
C PHE A 86 14.95 11.88 4.03
N ILE A 87 15.10 12.08 5.35
CA ILE A 87 16.04 11.30 6.16
C ILE A 87 15.65 9.82 6.27
N TYR A 88 14.36 9.49 6.22
CA TYR A 88 13.85 8.13 6.37
C TYR A 88 13.55 7.44 5.03
N ALA A 89 13.54 8.17 3.91
CA ALA A 89 13.21 7.63 2.59
C ALA A 89 14.13 6.45 2.21
N ASP A 90 15.44 6.69 2.12
CA ASP A 90 16.42 5.64 1.76
C ASP A 90 16.41 4.50 2.80
N PHE A 91 16.30 4.84 4.08
CA PHE A 91 16.27 3.89 5.19
C PHE A 91 15.09 2.92 5.11
N LEU A 92 13.89 3.43 4.89
CA LEU A 92 12.68 2.61 4.79
C LEU A 92 12.60 1.88 3.46
N SER A 93 13.08 2.48 2.37
CA SER A 93 13.25 1.77 1.10
C SER A 93 14.13 0.54 1.27
N LYS A 94 15.29 0.69 1.92
CA LYS A 94 16.19 -0.43 2.17
C LYS A 94 15.56 -1.48 3.09
N TYR A 95 14.81 -1.05 4.10
CA TYR A 95 14.13 -2.00 4.98
C TYR A 95 13.03 -2.79 4.24
N CYS A 96 12.28 -2.15 3.34
CA CYS A 96 11.32 -2.82 2.48
C CYS A 96 11.97 -3.86 1.55
N GLU A 97 13.16 -3.58 1.01
CA GLU A 97 13.94 -4.57 0.25
C GLU A 97 14.27 -5.79 1.12
N ILE A 98 14.79 -5.58 2.34
CA ILE A 98 15.11 -6.68 3.27
C ILE A 98 13.87 -7.52 3.60
N LEU A 99 12.72 -6.88 3.82
CA LEU A 99 11.45 -7.56 4.05
C LEU A 99 11.05 -8.40 2.82
N TYR A 100 11.18 -7.84 1.61
CA TYR A 100 10.83 -8.53 0.37
C TYR A 100 11.79 -9.67 0.06
N GLU A 101 13.09 -9.53 0.29
CA GLU A 101 14.06 -10.63 0.17
C GLU A 101 13.69 -11.81 1.08
N HIS A 102 13.25 -11.51 2.31
CA HIS A 102 12.94 -12.55 3.31
C HIS A 102 11.57 -13.21 3.09
N PHE A 103 10.52 -12.42 2.83
CA PHE A 103 9.15 -12.93 2.70
C PHE A 103 8.74 -13.20 1.25
N SER A 104 9.42 -12.60 0.27
CA SER A 104 9.14 -12.72 -1.16
C SER A 104 7.66 -12.52 -1.46
N GLN A 105 7.05 -13.46 -2.19
CA GLN A 105 5.64 -13.44 -2.58
C GLN A 105 4.65 -13.40 -1.41
N ARG A 106 5.08 -13.77 -0.20
CA ARG A 106 4.26 -13.67 1.02
C ARG A 106 4.18 -12.25 1.57
N LEU A 107 5.08 -11.32 1.20
CA LEU A 107 4.92 -9.94 1.62
C LEU A 107 3.71 -9.34 0.89
N VAL A 108 2.69 -8.98 1.65
CA VAL A 108 1.42 -8.45 1.12
C VAL A 108 1.36 -6.94 1.25
N GLY A 109 1.96 -6.36 2.29
CA GLY A 109 1.92 -4.91 2.44
C GLY A 109 2.88 -4.37 3.50
N VAL A 110 3.36 -3.16 3.26
CA VAL A 110 4.13 -2.35 4.21
C VAL A 110 3.57 -0.94 4.20
N LEU A 111 3.18 -0.45 5.38
CA LEU A 111 2.65 0.90 5.56
C LEU A 111 3.29 1.57 6.77
N VAL A 112 3.68 2.83 6.59
CA VAL A 112 4.09 3.73 7.67
C VAL A 112 2.86 4.42 8.22
N PHE A 113 2.70 4.40 9.54
CA PHE A 113 1.70 5.18 10.26
C PHE A 113 2.36 5.97 11.40
N GLY A 114 1.55 6.51 12.31
CA GLY A 114 2.07 7.25 13.45
C GLY A 114 2.61 8.63 13.07
N SER A 115 3.51 9.16 13.90
CA SER A 115 3.97 10.55 13.78
C SER A 115 4.71 10.83 12.48
N VAL A 116 5.48 9.85 11.99
CA VAL A 116 6.22 9.96 10.71
C VAL A 116 5.27 10.17 9.55
N ALA A 117 4.17 9.40 9.48
CA ALA A 117 3.18 9.53 8.42
C ALA A 117 2.33 10.81 8.55
N LYS A 118 2.02 11.21 9.79
CA LYS A 118 1.25 12.43 10.11
C LYS A 118 2.01 13.73 9.90
N GLY A 119 3.35 13.68 9.88
CA GLY A 119 4.20 14.86 9.72
C GLY A 119 4.49 15.64 11.01
N ASN A 120 4.11 15.12 12.19
CA ASN A 120 4.37 15.74 13.50
C ASN A 120 5.47 14.99 14.29
N TRP A 121 6.38 14.35 13.57
CA TRP A 121 7.52 13.62 14.12
C TRP A 121 8.68 14.58 14.47
N ASP A 122 9.57 14.09 15.31
CA ASP A 122 10.85 14.71 15.65
C ASP A 122 12.00 13.70 15.50
N LYS A 123 13.22 14.14 15.80
CA LYS A 123 14.41 13.27 15.69
C LYS A 123 14.40 12.04 16.60
N ASN A 124 13.60 12.04 17.66
CA ASN A 124 13.53 10.93 18.63
C ASN A 124 12.34 10.00 18.35
N SER A 125 11.47 10.37 17.41
CA SER A 125 10.24 9.64 17.10
C SER A 125 10.55 8.23 16.60
N ASP A 126 9.77 7.27 17.08
CA ASP A 126 9.75 5.91 16.55
C ASP A 126 9.12 5.90 15.14
N ILE A 127 9.45 4.86 14.38
CA ILE A 127 8.90 4.59 13.05
C ILE A 127 7.91 3.43 13.15
N ASP A 128 6.62 3.74 13.12
CA ASP A 128 5.56 2.75 13.21
C ASP A 128 5.25 2.11 11.85
N LEU A 129 5.44 0.80 11.74
CA LEU A 129 5.23 0.03 10.50
C LEU A 129 4.18 -1.06 10.67
N LEU A 130 3.12 -0.98 9.86
CA LEU A 130 2.25 -2.12 9.60
C LEU A 130 2.94 -3.01 8.56
N VAL A 131 3.18 -4.26 8.92
CA VAL A 131 3.74 -5.26 8.01
C VAL A 131 2.73 -6.39 7.89
N VAL A 132 2.26 -6.64 6.66
CA VAL A 132 1.28 -7.69 6.36
C VAL A 132 1.98 -8.78 5.56
N VAL A 133 1.96 -10.00 6.08
CA VAL A 133 2.56 -11.18 5.45
C VAL A 133 1.54 -12.30 5.37
N GLU A 134 1.42 -12.95 4.22
CA GLU A 134 0.54 -14.10 4.04
C GLU A 134 1.12 -15.37 4.66
N GLY A 135 0.31 -16.13 5.40
CA GLY A 135 0.68 -17.42 5.98
C GLY A 135 1.50 -17.29 7.27
N TRP A 136 1.22 -16.29 8.09
CA TRP A 136 1.82 -16.11 9.42
C TRP A 136 1.06 -16.91 10.48
N ASN A 137 1.19 -18.23 10.41
CA ASN A 137 0.56 -19.19 11.33
C ASN A 137 1.35 -19.34 12.65
N LYS A 138 1.66 -18.22 13.30
CA LYS A 138 2.42 -18.19 14.56
C LYS A 138 2.00 -17.02 15.45
N PRO A 139 2.19 -17.09 16.77
CA PRO A 139 1.83 -16.00 17.68
C PRO A 139 2.55 -14.68 17.35
N VAL A 140 1.93 -13.55 17.70
CA VAL A 140 2.45 -12.20 17.44
C VAL A 140 3.89 -12.02 17.91
N TRP A 141 4.25 -12.52 19.10
CA TRP A 141 5.60 -12.38 19.65
C TRP A 141 6.69 -13.06 18.80
N GLU A 142 6.38 -14.16 18.11
CA GLU A 142 7.31 -14.81 17.18
C GLU A 142 7.48 -14.02 15.89
N ARG A 143 6.38 -13.45 15.36
CA ARG A 143 6.41 -12.55 14.19
C ARG A 143 7.25 -11.31 14.50
N THR A 144 7.05 -10.71 15.68
CA THR A 144 7.86 -9.57 16.15
C THR A 144 9.33 -9.97 16.29
N ARG A 145 9.64 -11.14 16.85
CA ARG A 145 11.03 -11.62 16.96
C ARG A 145 11.68 -11.81 15.59
N GLU A 146 10.94 -12.33 14.60
CA GLU A 146 11.39 -12.43 13.21
C GLU A 146 11.69 -11.05 12.61
N LEU A 147 10.77 -10.10 12.72
CA LEU A 147 10.95 -8.74 12.20
C LEU A 147 12.10 -7.99 12.89
N LEU A 148 12.31 -8.21 14.19
CA LEU A 148 13.46 -7.66 14.92
C LEU A 148 14.79 -8.23 14.43
N LYS A 149 14.86 -9.50 14.02
CA LYS A 149 16.06 -10.07 13.38
C LYS A 149 16.33 -9.38 12.03
N LEU A 150 15.30 -9.16 11.23
CA LEU A 150 15.43 -8.44 9.96
C LEU A 150 15.85 -6.97 10.18
N ARG A 151 15.29 -6.31 11.19
CA ARG A 151 15.70 -4.95 11.58
C ARG A 151 17.17 -4.87 11.96
N ARG A 152 17.74 -5.93 12.58
CA ARG A 152 19.18 -5.96 12.91
C ARG A 152 20.06 -5.96 11.66
N ARG A 153 19.63 -6.56 10.54
CA ARG A 153 20.36 -6.51 9.26
C ARG A 153 20.56 -5.07 8.77
N MET A 154 19.65 -4.14 9.10
CA MET A 154 19.81 -2.72 8.75
C MET A 154 21.07 -2.10 9.34
N ARG A 155 21.55 -2.56 10.52
CA ARG A 155 22.68 -1.93 11.21
C ARG A 155 23.97 -1.91 10.40
N GLU A 156 24.09 -2.82 9.44
CA GLU A 156 25.26 -2.96 8.58
C GLU A 156 25.16 -2.10 7.30
N THR A 157 23.98 -1.49 7.03
CA THR A 157 23.75 -0.78 5.77
C THR A 157 24.16 0.70 5.86
N PRO A 158 24.57 1.32 4.73
CA PRO A 158 24.88 2.75 4.68
C PRO A 158 23.70 3.65 5.06
N GLU A 159 22.47 3.25 4.72
CA GLU A 159 21.25 4.03 5.00
C GLU A 159 20.99 4.11 6.51
N PHE A 160 21.23 3.04 7.25
CA PHE A 160 21.17 3.06 8.72
C PHE A 160 22.20 4.02 9.31
N LYS A 161 23.45 3.94 8.85
CA LYS A 161 24.53 4.83 9.32
C LYS A 161 24.20 6.29 9.06
N LYS A 162 23.71 6.61 7.86
CA LYS A 162 23.27 7.96 7.48
C LYS A 162 22.23 8.52 8.46
N VAL A 163 21.21 7.76 8.83
CA VAL A 163 20.17 8.23 9.78
C VAL A 163 20.78 8.53 11.17
N ILE A 164 21.64 7.64 11.66
CA ILE A 164 22.32 7.79 12.95
C ILE A 164 23.27 8.99 12.95
N GLU A 165 24.06 9.18 11.90
CA GLU A 165 25.00 10.31 11.75
C GLU A 165 24.28 11.66 11.79
N HIS A 166 23.04 11.71 11.29
CA HIS A 166 22.20 12.91 11.36
C HIS A 166 21.43 13.04 12.70
N GLY A 167 21.64 12.12 13.64
CA GLY A 167 21.07 12.16 14.99
C GLY A 167 19.59 11.80 15.08
N TYR A 168 19.06 11.04 14.12
CA TYR A 168 17.67 10.59 14.08
C TYR A 168 17.52 9.16 14.62
N SER A 169 16.37 8.86 15.22
CA SER A 169 16.00 7.54 15.70
C SER A 169 15.81 6.57 14.53
N THR A 170 16.40 5.38 14.62
CA THR A 170 16.17 4.27 13.69
C THR A 170 15.23 3.21 14.28
N SER A 171 14.49 3.56 15.33
CA SER A 171 13.66 2.61 16.06
C SER A 171 12.39 2.31 15.30
N ILE A 172 12.34 1.16 14.63
CA ILE A 172 11.14 0.66 13.99
C ILE A 172 10.30 -0.12 15.01
N GLN A 173 9.03 0.27 15.16
CA GLN A 173 7.99 -0.47 15.87
C GLN A 173 7.09 -1.19 14.86
N HIS A 174 7.02 -2.52 14.96
CA HIS A 174 6.23 -3.34 14.04
C HIS A 174 4.84 -3.62 14.56
N TYR A 175 3.84 -3.49 13.70
CA TYR A 175 2.50 -4.04 13.84
C TYR A 175 2.35 -5.21 12.84
N PRO A 176 2.69 -6.45 13.24
CA PRO A 176 2.69 -7.59 12.33
C PRO A 176 1.31 -8.23 12.21
N LEU A 177 0.76 -8.28 11.00
CA LEU A 177 -0.50 -8.96 10.70
C LEU A 177 -0.32 -10.06 9.65
N ASP A 178 -1.02 -11.17 9.85
CA ASP A 178 -1.32 -12.06 8.73
C ASP A 178 -2.26 -11.36 7.73
N ALA A 179 -2.21 -11.75 6.46
CA ALA A 179 -3.12 -11.22 5.44
C ALA A 179 -4.60 -11.37 5.82
N SER A 180 -5.00 -12.49 6.44
CA SER A 180 -6.37 -12.72 6.91
C SER A 180 -6.74 -11.80 8.08
N GLU A 181 -5.82 -11.57 9.01
CA GLU A 181 -6.02 -10.68 10.15
C GLU A 181 -6.14 -9.22 9.72
N ALA A 182 -5.41 -8.81 8.69
CA ALA A 182 -5.43 -7.45 8.16
C ALA A 182 -6.79 -7.06 7.55
N LEU A 183 -7.65 -8.02 7.21
CA LEU A 183 -9.02 -7.79 6.74
C LEU A 183 -9.97 -7.37 7.87
N ASN A 184 -9.62 -7.68 9.13
CA ASN A 184 -10.40 -7.24 10.28
C ASN A 184 -10.10 -5.77 10.62
N THR A 185 -11.01 -5.12 11.35
CA THR A 185 -10.76 -3.77 11.85
C THR A 185 -9.66 -3.77 12.91
N HIS A 186 -8.66 -2.91 12.74
CA HIS A 186 -7.63 -2.62 13.74
C HIS A 186 -7.70 -1.15 14.15
N LYS A 187 -7.45 -0.86 15.43
CA LYS A 187 -7.46 0.52 15.96
C LYS A 187 -6.52 1.45 15.18
N ILE A 188 -5.37 0.94 14.73
CA ILE A 188 -4.39 1.70 13.95
C ILE A 188 -4.96 2.22 12.60
N TYR A 189 -6.02 1.58 12.07
CA TYR A 189 -6.62 1.99 10.79
C TYR A 189 -7.35 3.32 10.88
N ILE A 190 -7.79 3.73 12.08
CA ILE A 190 -8.43 5.03 12.33
C ILE A 190 -7.59 6.17 11.76
N ASP A 191 -6.31 6.21 12.10
CA ASP A 191 -5.40 7.23 11.56
C ASP A 191 -4.76 6.80 10.24
N ALA A 192 -4.36 5.53 10.11
CA ALA A 192 -3.67 5.05 8.91
C ALA A 192 -4.51 5.16 7.64
N CYS A 193 -5.85 5.12 7.75
CA CYS A 193 -6.73 5.31 6.59
C CYS A 193 -6.74 6.73 6.04
N ILE A 194 -6.24 7.74 6.77
CA ILE A 194 -6.07 9.11 6.27
C ILE A 194 -4.60 9.42 6.03
N ASP A 195 -3.77 9.24 7.06
CA ASP A 195 -2.40 9.75 7.06
C ASP A 195 -1.37 8.69 6.62
N GLY A 196 -1.76 7.41 6.58
CA GLY A 196 -0.87 6.30 6.28
C GLY A 196 -0.16 6.44 4.93
N ILE A 197 1.11 6.01 4.90
CA ILE A 197 1.93 5.98 3.70
C ILE A 197 2.19 4.52 3.34
N ILE A 198 1.51 4.00 2.32
CA ILE A 198 1.75 2.65 1.79
C ILE A 198 3.06 2.68 1.01
N LEU A 199 4.09 1.99 1.53
CA LEU A 199 5.39 1.84 0.87
C LEU A 199 5.42 0.66 -0.08
N TYR A 200 4.64 -0.39 0.22
CA TYR A 200 4.49 -1.54 -0.64
C TYR A 200 3.12 -2.18 -0.43
N GLU A 201 2.53 -2.69 -1.50
CA GLU A 201 1.34 -3.52 -1.41
C GLU A 201 1.27 -4.48 -2.61
N LYS A 202 0.88 -5.72 -2.34
CA LYS A 202 0.55 -6.71 -3.36
C LYS A 202 -0.89 -6.48 -3.81
N ASN A 203 -1.10 -6.35 -5.11
CA ASN A 203 -2.44 -6.34 -5.73
C ASN A 203 -3.43 -5.31 -5.13
N GLY A 204 -2.93 -4.17 -4.61
CA GLY A 204 -3.77 -3.11 -4.03
C GLY A 204 -4.39 -3.47 -2.67
N PHE A 205 -3.85 -4.48 -1.98
CA PHE A 205 -4.45 -5.05 -0.77
C PHE A 205 -4.68 -3.99 0.32
N LEU A 206 -3.64 -3.26 0.73
CA LEU A 206 -3.75 -2.26 1.80
C LEU A 206 -4.63 -1.08 1.39
N SER A 207 -4.52 -0.63 0.13
CA SER A 207 -5.39 0.43 -0.40
C SER A 207 -6.87 0.05 -0.30
N LYS A 208 -7.21 -1.21 -0.60
CA LYS A 208 -8.58 -1.71 -0.47
C LYS A 208 -9.03 -1.75 0.99
N VAL A 209 -8.25 -2.38 1.87
CA VAL A 209 -8.57 -2.51 3.31
C VAL A 209 -8.81 -1.13 3.94
N LEU A 210 -7.90 -0.18 3.73
CA LEU A 210 -8.03 1.16 4.30
C LEU A 210 -9.12 1.99 3.63
N GLY A 211 -9.40 1.75 2.34
CA GLY A 211 -10.52 2.36 1.63
C GLY A 211 -11.87 1.93 2.19
N GLU A 212 -12.08 0.63 2.34
CA GLU A 212 -13.31 0.06 2.94
C GLU A 212 -13.49 0.54 4.38
N PHE A 213 -12.40 0.61 5.15
CA PHE A 213 -12.44 1.15 6.51
C PHE A 213 -12.81 2.65 6.53
N ARG A 214 -12.26 3.46 5.62
CA ARG A 214 -12.61 4.88 5.47
C ARG A 214 -14.08 5.07 5.09
N GLU A 215 -14.61 4.22 4.21
CA GLU A 215 -16.04 4.23 3.87
C GLU A 215 -16.91 3.86 5.07
N LYS A 216 -16.49 2.90 5.91
CA LYS A 216 -17.19 2.55 7.15
C LYS A 216 -17.24 3.73 8.12
N LEU A 217 -16.12 4.43 8.35
CA LEU A 217 -16.08 5.65 9.15
C LEU A 217 -17.01 6.74 8.59
N SER A 218 -17.01 6.94 7.27
CA SER A 218 -17.90 7.89 6.61
C SER A 218 -19.38 7.57 6.85
N LYS A 219 -19.78 6.30 6.72
CA LYS A 219 -21.17 5.84 6.97
C LYS A 219 -21.59 5.99 8.42
N LEU A 220 -20.67 5.85 9.37
CA LEU A 220 -20.92 6.10 10.79
C LEU A 220 -21.02 7.60 11.13
N GLY A 221 -20.73 8.48 10.17
CA GLY A 221 -20.65 9.92 10.41
C GLY A 221 -19.44 10.30 11.26
N SER A 222 -18.39 9.46 11.26
CA SER A 222 -17.17 9.70 12.04
C SER A 222 -16.48 10.98 11.58
N LYS A 223 -15.95 11.75 12.52
CA LYS A 223 -15.26 13.01 12.27
C LYS A 223 -13.93 13.03 13.00
N ARG A 224 -12.87 13.43 12.28
CA ARG A 224 -11.61 13.82 12.90
C ARG A 224 -11.69 15.29 13.28
N VAL A 225 -11.56 15.59 14.56
CA VAL A 225 -11.62 16.95 15.11
C VAL A 225 -10.21 17.39 15.48
N THR A 226 -9.82 18.57 15.02
CA THR A 226 -8.55 19.20 15.39
C THR A 226 -8.83 20.34 16.36
N THR A 227 -8.22 20.29 17.53
CA THR A 227 -8.32 21.35 18.54
C THR A 227 -7.50 22.58 18.14
N ALA A 228 -7.76 23.73 18.76
CA ALA A 228 -6.97 24.95 18.57
C ALA A 228 -5.46 24.75 18.87
N SER A 229 -5.12 23.77 19.72
CA SER A 229 -3.73 23.40 20.04
C SER A 229 -3.04 22.51 18.99
N GLY A 230 -3.73 22.15 17.90
CA GLY A 230 -3.24 21.22 16.88
C GLY A 230 -3.38 19.73 17.22
N LYS A 231 -3.84 19.39 18.44
CA LYS A 231 -4.15 17.99 18.80
C LYS A 231 -5.37 17.49 18.05
N THR A 232 -5.33 16.24 17.60
CA THR A 232 -6.42 15.58 16.86
C THR A 232 -7.05 14.46 17.66
N TYR A 233 -8.37 14.34 17.61
CA TYR A 233 -9.10 13.18 18.12
C TYR A 233 -10.25 12.80 17.18
N TRP A 234 -10.76 11.59 17.36
CA TRP A 234 -11.84 11.06 16.54
C TRP A 234 -13.14 11.01 17.33
N VAL A 235 -14.21 11.50 16.71
CA VAL A 235 -15.59 11.24 17.12
C VAL A 235 -16.12 10.18 16.16
N LEU A 236 -16.23 8.93 16.59
CA LEU A 236 -16.56 7.80 15.71
C LEU A 236 -18.06 7.73 15.40
N LYS A 237 -18.88 7.84 16.42
CA LYS A 237 -20.34 7.88 16.36
C LYS A 237 -20.81 8.61 17.62
N GLN A 238 -21.99 9.24 17.55
CA GLN A 238 -22.70 9.60 18.78
C GLN A 238 -23.19 8.31 19.45
N VAL A 239 -22.71 8.08 20.67
CA VAL A 239 -23.04 6.89 21.46
C VAL A 239 -23.80 7.29 22.71
N ASP A 240 -24.83 6.53 23.04
CA ASP A 240 -25.56 6.71 24.30
C ASP A 240 -24.81 6.03 25.46
N ALA A 241 -25.06 6.50 26.69
CA ALA A 241 -24.42 5.93 27.87
C ALA A 241 -24.77 4.43 28.01
N GLY A 242 -23.75 3.57 28.01
CA GLY A 242 -23.92 2.11 28.08
C GLY A 242 -24.04 1.41 26.72
N GLU A 243 -24.04 2.14 25.61
CA GLU A 243 -24.05 1.55 24.27
C GLU A 243 -22.69 0.91 23.95
N VAL A 244 -22.71 -0.37 23.56
CA VAL A 244 -21.56 -1.08 22.98
C VAL A 244 -21.72 -1.06 21.47
N PHE A 245 -20.67 -0.61 20.76
CA PHE A 245 -20.63 -0.64 19.31
C PHE A 245 -19.30 -1.21 18.82
N GLU A 246 -19.31 -1.77 17.61
CA GLU A 246 -18.13 -2.35 16.97
C GLU A 246 -17.76 -1.56 15.70
N LEU A 247 -16.44 -1.41 15.50
CA LEU A 247 -15.84 -0.77 14.33
C LEU A 247 -15.42 -1.78 13.27
#